data_AF-A0A965YKW4-F1
#
_entry.id   AF-A0A965YKW4-F1
#
_cell.length_a   1.000
_cell.length_b   1.000
_cell.length_c   1.000
_cell.angle_alpha   90.00
_cell.angle_beta   90.00
_cell.angle_gamma   90.00
#
_symmetry.space_group_name_H-M   'P 1'
#
loop_
_entity.id
_entity.type
_entity.pdbx_description
1 polymer ?
#
loop_
_entity_poly.entity_id
_entity_poly.type
_entity_poly.pdbx_seq_one_letter_code
_entity_poly.pdbx_strand_id
1 'polypeptide(L)'
;MNLAQPTNSENSDINKQNGEIIKGELVTSPEQIPSFSSFMGDDKSQTCNYFSDGWQNTTKKFIEQNLKFLNDLYSQINLIRERKEALEFQQNLNDFQMNAFIENVHSLNNSTIRFFELLQVKLWKKTQTDTKIYFRINPFGKREKINSDDDIRNLILIPIKIYNTIEEVRIYDNTLILVKSLLPIIKDDIFYPYINAESILDCNITYRNTFQYSIFLAKRNLILTKVQLQNQLSYNTSSNYPPLPFTYNYLTPWEIHDINQQLSSIDIQLQKSKSFIENFIRTLSQNEYQFNYIMQWLAHFFQNLTNGKLALVLIGDKKTTDIIVEDILKPIFATKDEYFSVIDNETLKKSNDFLLKDKIFYHFDNLESSNTRDIKTRELIFEILKDKTPNNIENYMHGGVLVTSSEDSPYPFLKDIYSICSIFKVKHFDTILKKMNIDRISLNKFIKDDLDNFSNILAQYAPQQEYYHIADTPEKQALSSMKNGILKTPEIDTQIEQFIIAIRTKELFYFNNLEKENIDLYKELKENFNNNMIAQPLLSEYFNIVHSDEIFSDNSSFLEILKEKAEMFKQTPDDKSKYNGKKRYKISNINKYRKPEEISDFSSDDDFFLN
;
A
#
# COMPACT_ATOMS: atom_id res chain seq x y z
N MET A 1 2.20 17.77 -47.32
CA MET A 1 3.46 18.54 -47.38
C MET A 1 4.49 17.75 -46.59
N ASN A 2 5.21 16.87 -47.25
CA ASN A 2 6.50 17.14 -47.92
C ASN A 2 7.58 17.39 -46.85
N LEU A 3 8.35 16.35 -46.52
CA LEU A 3 9.60 15.97 -47.19
C LEU A 3 10.75 16.87 -46.71
N ALA A 4 11.72 16.27 -46.02
CA ALA A 4 13.08 16.07 -46.54
C ALA A 4 14.12 16.06 -45.42
N GLN A 5 14.78 14.92 -45.24
CA GLN A 5 16.22 14.93 -45.01
C GLN A 5 16.92 15.60 -46.21
N PRO A 6 18.14 16.12 -46.02
CA PRO A 6 19.22 15.42 -46.70
C PRO A 6 20.54 15.33 -45.91
N THR A 7 21.29 14.35 -46.38
CA THR A 7 22.66 13.93 -46.12
C THR A 7 23.76 14.93 -46.51
N ASN A 8 24.88 14.82 -45.79
CA ASN A 8 26.30 14.93 -46.17
C ASN A 8 26.75 15.96 -47.22
N SER A 9 27.71 16.82 -46.85
CA SER A 9 29.13 16.67 -47.26
C SER A 9 30.01 17.88 -46.86
N GLU A 10 31.17 17.55 -46.28
CA GLU A 10 32.49 18.16 -46.52
C GLU A 10 32.92 19.53 -45.96
N ASN A 11 34.00 19.44 -45.17
CA ASN A 11 35.21 20.27 -45.12
C ASN A 11 35.19 21.69 -44.50
N SER A 12 35.75 21.77 -43.29
CA SER A 12 36.91 22.63 -42.94
C SER A 12 37.17 22.47 -41.43
N ASP A 13 38.16 21.68 -41.03
CA ASP A 13 39.52 22.14 -40.70
C ASP A 13 39.55 23.38 -39.79
N ILE A 14 39.66 23.16 -38.46
CA ILE A 14 40.46 23.92 -37.49
C ILE A 14 40.54 23.07 -36.20
N ASN A 15 41.66 22.40 -35.99
CA ASN A 15 42.30 22.18 -34.68
C ASN A 15 43.64 21.46 -34.91
N LYS A 16 44.64 22.24 -35.35
CA LYS A 16 46.06 21.94 -35.21
C LYS A 16 46.62 22.92 -34.20
N GLN A 17 47.04 22.43 -33.03
CA GLN A 17 48.25 22.85 -32.32
C GLN A 17 48.35 22.04 -31.02
N ASN A 18 49.12 20.96 -31.06
CA ASN A 18 50.06 20.52 -30.02
C ASN A 18 50.55 19.11 -30.39
N GLY A 19 51.73 19.03 -31.01
CA GLY A 19 52.36 17.77 -31.37
C GLY A 19 53.42 17.90 -32.45
N GLU A 20 54.55 18.53 -32.13
CA GLU A 20 55.80 18.39 -32.88
C GLU A 20 56.90 18.12 -31.86
N ILE A 21 57.59 16.97 -31.96
CA ILE A 21 59.03 16.87 -32.29
C ILE A 21 59.28 15.48 -32.93
N ILE A 22 59.36 15.49 -34.27
CA ILE A 22 60.30 14.82 -35.18
C ILE A 22 60.68 13.33 -34.91
N LYS A 23 60.13 12.44 -35.75
CA LYS A 23 60.75 11.18 -36.17
C LYS A 23 61.63 11.42 -37.40
N GLY A 24 62.87 10.94 -37.39
CA GLY A 24 63.71 10.78 -38.58
C GLY A 24 64.07 9.31 -38.76
N GLU A 25 63.68 8.75 -39.90
CA GLU A 25 63.93 7.36 -40.31
C GLU A 25 65.39 7.12 -40.76
N LEU A 26 65.75 5.84 -40.70
CA LEU A 26 67.00 5.20 -41.14
C LEU A 26 67.08 5.02 -42.67
N VAL A 27 68.26 4.54 -43.11
CA VAL A 27 68.62 3.91 -44.43
C VAL A 27 69.28 4.93 -45.39
N THR A 28 70.46 4.79 -46.01
CA THR A 28 71.38 3.69 -46.47
C THR A 28 72.72 4.38 -46.82
N SER A 29 73.93 3.89 -46.53
CA SER A 29 74.75 2.93 -47.32
C SER A 29 76.24 3.35 -47.25
N PRO A 30 77.21 2.48 -47.61
CA PRO A 30 78.57 2.45 -47.07
C PRO A 30 79.68 2.88 -48.05
N GLU A 31 80.70 3.59 -47.57
CA GLU A 31 81.99 3.77 -48.26
C GLU A 31 83.14 3.56 -47.23
N GLN A 32 83.84 2.42 -47.31
CA GLN A 32 85.19 2.27 -47.88
C GLN A 32 86.36 2.77 -46.97
N ILE A 33 86.87 1.86 -46.11
CA ILE A 33 88.22 1.22 -46.10
C ILE A 33 89.44 2.13 -46.46
N PRO A 34 90.64 2.09 -45.80
CA PRO A 34 91.34 0.85 -45.41
C PRO A 34 92.09 0.73 -44.07
N SER A 35 92.17 -0.54 -43.70
CA SER A 35 93.20 -1.24 -42.92
C SER A 35 94.64 -0.96 -43.35
N PHE A 36 95.58 -0.95 -42.40
CA PHE A 36 97.01 -1.14 -42.66
C PHE A 36 97.56 -2.31 -41.83
N SER A 37 97.55 -3.48 -42.44
CA SER A 37 98.52 -4.54 -42.16
C SER A 37 99.30 -4.79 -43.45
N SER A 38 100.62 -4.84 -43.33
CA SER A 38 101.65 -5.19 -44.33
C SER A 38 102.39 -4.02 -45.00
N PHE A 39 103.60 -3.74 -44.49
CA PHE A 39 104.77 -3.55 -45.35
C PHE A 39 105.93 -4.34 -44.76
N MET A 40 106.57 -5.08 -45.66
CA MET A 40 107.64 -6.05 -45.48
C MET A 40 108.88 -5.52 -44.75
N GLY A 41 109.64 -6.48 -44.22
CA GLY A 41 111.05 -6.59 -44.63
C GLY A 41 112.05 -6.30 -43.52
N ASP A 42 112.72 -7.36 -43.10
CA ASP A 42 113.96 -7.36 -42.34
C ASP A 42 114.97 -6.33 -42.89
N ASP A 43 115.53 -5.47 -42.04
CA ASP A 43 116.97 -5.53 -41.78
C ASP A 43 117.37 -4.73 -40.53
N LYS A 44 118.52 -5.12 -39.99
CA LYS A 44 118.99 -4.89 -38.63
C LYS A 44 119.34 -3.44 -38.27
N SER A 45 119.19 -3.20 -36.96
CA SER A 45 120.05 -2.41 -36.07
C SER A 45 119.71 -0.94 -35.78
N GLN A 46 119.60 -0.71 -34.46
CA GLN A 46 119.89 0.52 -33.70
C GLN A 46 118.90 1.69 -33.71
N THR A 47 118.34 1.88 -32.50
CA THR A 47 118.03 3.14 -31.80
C THR A 47 116.92 4.04 -32.36
N CYS A 48 115.79 4.11 -31.64
CA CYS A 48 115.32 5.33 -30.97
C CYS A 48 114.03 5.06 -30.16
N ASN A 49 114.19 4.89 -28.85
CA ASN A 49 113.12 5.10 -27.87
C ASN A 49 112.80 6.60 -27.84
N TYR A 50 111.87 7.11 -28.65
CA TYR A 50 111.32 8.47 -28.48
C TYR A 50 110.03 8.71 -29.29
N PHE A 51 109.06 7.77 -29.35
CA PHE A 51 107.75 8.05 -29.96
C PHE A 51 106.55 7.26 -29.36
N SER A 52 106.65 6.70 -28.14
CA SER A 52 105.52 6.03 -27.46
C SER A 52 104.69 6.93 -26.54
N ASP A 53 105.30 8.00 -26.01
CA ASP A 53 104.72 8.69 -24.85
C ASP A 53 103.65 9.74 -25.24
N GLY A 54 103.70 10.29 -26.46
CA GLY A 54 102.75 11.30 -26.94
C GLY A 54 101.37 10.75 -27.31
N TRP A 55 101.31 9.58 -27.93
CA TRP A 55 100.04 8.91 -28.27
C TRP A 55 99.38 8.29 -27.05
N GLN A 56 100.16 7.68 -26.13
CA GLN A 56 99.61 7.14 -24.89
C GLN A 56 99.03 8.24 -23.99
N ASN A 57 99.66 9.41 -23.90
CA ASN A 57 99.11 10.54 -23.14
C ASN A 57 97.82 11.10 -23.75
N THR A 58 97.73 11.18 -25.08
CA THR A 58 96.55 11.73 -25.77
C THR A 58 95.35 10.79 -25.65
N THR A 59 95.56 9.48 -25.82
CA THR A 59 94.52 8.45 -25.65
C THR A 59 94.08 8.34 -24.19
N LYS A 60 95.01 8.40 -23.23
CA LYS A 60 94.68 8.41 -21.79
C LYS A 60 93.83 9.63 -21.43
N LYS A 61 94.19 10.82 -21.92
CA LYS A 61 93.43 12.06 -21.68
C LYS A 61 92.03 12.02 -22.31
N PHE A 62 91.88 11.40 -23.49
CA PHE A 62 90.58 11.19 -24.13
C PHE A 62 89.70 10.19 -23.36
N ILE A 63 90.28 9.09 -22.87
CA ILE A 63 89.57 8.11 -22.02
C ILE A 63 89.15 8.76 -20.70
N GLU A 64 90.02 9.54 -20.05
CA GLU A 64 89.71 10.28 -18.82
C GLU A 64 88.59 11.32 -19.04
N GLN A 65 88.60 12.02 -20.18
CA GLN A 65 87.52 12.95 -20.55
C GLN A 65 86.19 12.24 -20.80
N ASN A 66 86.20 11.09 -21.48
CA ASN A 66 84.98 10.31 -21.71
C ASN A 66 84.46 9.64 -20.43
N LEU A 67 85.34 9.14 -19.57
CA LEU A 67 84.96 8.63 -18.25
C LEU A 67 84.37 9.72 -17.38
N LYS A 68 84.95 10.93 -17.41
CA LYS A 68 84.39 12.10 -16.73
C LYS A 68 83.01 12.45 -17.28
N PHE A 69 82.85 12.49 -18.60
CA PHE A 69 81.56 12.74 -19.24
C PHE A 69 80.51 11.68 -18.88
N LEU A 70 80.87 10.40 -18.89
CA LEU A 70 79.96 9.31 -18.49
C LEU A 70 79.59 9.39 -17.01
N ASN A 71 80.53 9.73 -16.13
CA ASN A 71 80.26 9.95 -14.71
C ASN A 71 79.36 11.16 -14.48
N ASP A 72 79.58 12.26 -15.22
CA ASP A 72 78.72 13.45 -15.18
C ASP A 72 77.31 13.13 -15.68
N LEU A 73 77.18 12.34 -16.76
CA LEU A 73 75.89 11.88 -17.30
C LEU A 73 75.17 10.95 -16.31
N TYR A 74 75.88 10.02 -15.68
CA TYR A 74 75.32 9.12 -14.67
C TYR A 74 74.86 9.89 -13.43
N SER A 75 75.62 10.90 -13.00
CA SER A 75 75.23 11.81 -11.92
C SER A 75 73.97 12.60 -12.27
N GLN A 76 73.86 13.11 -13.50
CA GLN A 76 72.64 13.80 -13.98
C GLN A 76 71.43 12.87 -14.05
N ILE A 77 71.58 11.62 -14.50
CA ILE A 77 70.50 10.63 -14.53
C ILE A 77 70.01 10.31 -13.11
N ASN A 78 70.93 10.14 -12.15
CA ASN A 78 70.55 9.91 -10.75
C ASN A 78 69.82 11.13 -10.15
N LEU A 79 70.28 12.35 -10.45
CA LEU A 79 69.60 13.58 -10.04
C LEU A 79 68.18 13.70 -10.63
N ILE A 80 67.99 13.30 -11.89
CA ILE A 80 66.65 13.28 -12.53
C ILE A 80 65.76 12.22 -11.86
N ARG A 81 66.30 11.04 -11.55
CA ARG A 81 65.55 9.98 -10.86
C ARG A 81 65.12 10.43 -9.46
N GLU A 82 66.02 11.00 -8.67
CA GLU A 82 65.71 11.52 -7.33
C GLU A 82 64.66 12.64 -7.38
N ARG A 83 64.73 13.55 -8.37
CA ARG A 83 63.69 14.58 -8.57
C ARG A 83 62.34 13.98 -8.94
N LYS A 84 62.32 12.94 -9.77
CA LYS A 84 61.08 12.25 -10.13
C LYS A 84 60.45 11.56 -8.92
N GLU A 85 61.24 10.83 -8.14
CA GLU A 85 60.78 10.17 -6.91
C GLU A 85 60.26 11.20 -5.89
N ALA A 86 60.92 12.36 -5.75
CA ALA A 86 60.45 13.45 -4.88
C ALA A 86 59.12 14.07 -5.37
N LEU A 87 58.94 14.23 -6.68
CA LEU A 87 57.69 14.72 -7.28
C LEU A 87 56.54 13.72 -7.08
N GLU A 88 56.77 12.43 -7.32
CA GLU A 88 55.77 11.37 -7.09
C GLU A 88 55.38 11.30 -5.60
N PHE A 89 56.34 11.41 -4.69
CA PHE A 89 56.06 11.48 -3.25
C PHE A 89 55.22 12.71 -2.88
N GLN A 90 55.53 13.89 -3.42
CA GLN A 90 54.75 15.11 -3.19
C GLN A 90 53.32 15.01 -3.74
N GLN A 91 53.15 14.42 -4.93
CA GLN A 91 51.82 14.15 -5.50
C GLN A 91 51.01 13.22 -4.60
N ASN A 92 51.58 12.08 -4.19
CA ASN A 92 50.91 11.14 -3.30
C ASN A 92 50.54 11.78 -1.95
N LEU A 93 51.40 12.65 -1.40
CA LEU A 93 51.12 13.36 -0.15
C LEU A 93 49.99 14.38 -0.32
N ASN A 94 49.95 15.11 -1.42
CA ASN A 94 48.86 16.03 -1.76
C ASN A 94 47.53 15.29 -1.98
N ASP A 95 47.55 14.15 -2.70
CA ASP A 95 46.37 13.32 -2.92
C ASP A 95 45.84 12.74 -1.61
N PHE A 96 46.73 12.27 -0.73
CA PHE A 96 46.36 11.80 0.60
C PHE A 96 45.71 12.92 1.43
N GLN A 97 46.30 14.11 1.44
CA GLN A 97 45.75 15.26 2.15
C GLN A 97 44.39 15.69 1.58
N MET A 98 44.23 15.67 0.25
CA MET A 98 42.97 15.98 -0.42
C MET A 98 41.89 14.94 -0.10
N ASN A 99 42.22 13.65 -0.14
CA ASN A 99 41.27 12.59 0.21
C ASN A 99 40.84 12.69 1.67
N ALA A 100 41.78 12.90 2.59
CA ALA A 100 41.48 13.12 4.01
C ALA A 100 40.58 14.38 4.21
N PHE A 101 40.82 15.44 3.44
CA PHE A 101 39.98 16.63 3.46
C PHE A 101 38.54 16.31 2.99
N ILE A 102 38.39 15.62 1.86
CA ILE A 102 37.10 15.22 1.29
C ILE A 102 36.33 14.33 2.27
N GLU A 103 36.98 13.32 2.86
CA GLU A 103 36.38 12.43 3.87
C GLU A 103 35.87 13.21 5.09
N ASN A 104 36.65 14.18 5.57
CA ASN A 104 36.24 15.04 6.68
C ASN A 104 35.01 15.90 6.32
N VAL A 105 34.98 16.47 5.11
CA VAL A 105 33.80 17.21 4.62
C VAL A 105 32.57 16.31 4.54
N HIS A 106 32.70 15.09 4.04
CA HIS A 106 31.61 14.10 4.04
C HIS A 106 31.13 13.79 5.47
N SER A 107 32.05 13.58 6.40
CA SER A 107 31.72 13.28 7.81
C SER A 107 30.96 14.43 8.49
N LEU A 108 31.41 15.67 8.28
CA LEU A 108 30.75 16.88 8.79
C LEU A 108 29.37 17.10 8.15
N ASN A 109 29.26 16.89 6.84
CA ASN A 109 27.98 16.96 6.14
C ASN A 109 27.01 15.90 6.68
N ASN A 110 27.44 14.65 6.83
CA ASN A 110 26.59 13.58 7.37
C ASN A 110 26.16 13.85 8.81
N SER A 111 27.04 14.43 9.63
CA SER A 111 26.69 14.88 10.99
C SER A 111 25.61 15.95 10.96
N THR A 112 25.70 16.89 10.01
CA THR A 112 24.68 17.93 9.79
C THR A 112 23.35 17.35 9.30
N ILE A 113 23.37 16.38 8.37
CA ILE A 113 22.16 15.66 7.93
C ILE A 113 21.50 14.93 9.11
N ARG A 114 22.28 14.20 9.92
CA ARG A 114 21.76 13.54 11.13
C ARG A 114 21.14 14.54 12.11
N PHE A 115 21.72 15.73 12.23
CA PHE A 115 21.14 16.80 13.05
C PHE A 115 19.77 17.25 12.53
N PHE A 116 19.62 17.44 11.20
CA PHE A 116 18.30 17.68 10.60
C PHE A 116 17.34 16.51 10.87
N GLU A 117 17.79 15.26 10.75
CA GLU A 117 16.96 14.07 11.01
C GLU A 117 16.47 14.01 12.46
N LEU A 118 17.30 14.40 13.43
CA LEU A 118 16.91 14.53 14.85
C LEU A 118 15.82 15.58 15.06
N LEU A 119 15.84 16.65 14.27
CA LEU A 119 14.78 17.66 14.22
C LEU A 119 13.57 17.22 13.37
N GLN A 120 13.56 15.96 12.93
CA GLN A 120 12.57 15.42 12.01
C GLN A 120 12.47 16.20 10.70
N VAL A 121 13.57 16.76 10.22
CA VAL A 121 13.69 17.39 8.92
C VAL A 121 14.48 16.48 7.99
N LYS A 122 13.99 16.26 6.77
CA LYS A 122 14.73 15.54 5.74
C LYS A 122 14.89 16.43 4.52
N LEU A 123 16.11 16.51 4.00
CA LEU A 123 16.49 17.29 2.82
C LEU A 123 16.91 16.34 1.69
N TRP A 124 16.51 16.64 0.46
CA TRP A 124 16.89 15.82 -0.70
C TRP A 124 16.81 16.58 -2.03
N LYS A 125 17.28 15.94 -3.09
CA LYS A 125 17.21 16.40 -4.48
C LYS A 125 16.48 15.37 -5.34
N LYS A 126 15.93 15.75 -6.50
CA LYS A 126 15.32 14.78 -7.43
C LYS A 126 16.34 14.04 -8.29
N THR A 127 17.42 14.73 -8.67
CA THR A 127 18.53 14.16 -9.46
C THR A 127 19.85 14.78 -9.01
N GLN A 128 20.97 14.20 -9.44
CA GLN A 128 22.30 14.72 -9.14
C GLN A 128 22.49 16.15 -9.68
N THR A 129 21.92 16.44 -10.85
CA THR A 129 22.04 17.72 -11.56
C THR A 129 20.96 18.74 -11.18
N ASP A 130 19.91 18.34 -10.46
CA ASP A 130 18.86 19.27 -10.05
C ASP A 130 19.46 20.36 -9.14
N THR A 131 19.06 21.61 -9.31
CA THR A 131 19.44 22.70 -8.40
C THR A 131 18.41 22.91 -7.30
N LYS A 132 17.21 22.33 -7.46
CA LYS A 132 16.12 22.41 -6.50
C LYS A 132 16.37 21.42 -5.36
N ILE A 133 16.18 21.93 -4.15
CA ILE A 133 16.20 21.13 -2.92
C ILE A 133 14.78 21.07 -2.39
N TYR A 134 14.41 19.90 -1.94
CA TYR A 134 13.13 19.64 -1.31
C TYR A 134 13.35 19.25 0.13
N PHE A 135 12.34 19.52 0.95
CA PHE A 135 12.36 19.14 2.34
C PHE A 135 10.97 18.73 2.82
N ARG A 136 10.95 18.14 4.01
CA ARG A 136 9.74 17.85 4.78
C ARG A 136 10.04 17.95 6.26
N ILE A 137 9.03 18.34 7.03
CA ILE A 137 9.05 18.34 8.50
C ILE A 137 8.15 17.18 8.97
N ASN A 138 8.65 16.42 9.94
CA ASN A 138 8.09 15.16 10.46
C ASN A 138 8.06 14.03 9.41
N PRO A 139 8.25 12.76 9.80
CA PRO A 139 8.11 11.63 8.88
C PRO A 139 6.76 11.65 8.15
N PHE A 140 6.75 11.35 6.84
CA PHE A 140 5.55 11.34 5.99
C PHE A 140 4.85 12.71 5.85
N GLY A 141 5.54 13.80 6.22
CA GLY A 141 5.09 15.17 6.03
C GLY A 141 5.04 15.60 4.56
N LYS A 142 4.36 16.72 4.29
CA LYS A 142 4.26 17.26 2.93
C LYS A 142 5.63 17.63 2.39
N ARG A 143 5.82 17.42 1.09
CA ARG A 143 7.02 17.87 0.38
C ARG A 143 6.91 19.36 0.14
N GLU A 144 7.91 20.07 0.59
CA GLU A 144 8.09 21.49 0.36
C GLU A 144 9.38 21.72 -0.43
N LYS A 145 9.47 22.89 -1.06
CA LYS A 145 10.60 23.28 -1.88
C LYS A 145 11.36 24.39 -1.18
N ILE A 146 12.68 24.24 -1.09
CA ILE A 146 13.59 25.31 -0.68
C ILE A 146 13.70 26.32 -1.82
N ASN A 147 13.44 27.59 -1.53
CA ASN A 147 13.56 28.71 -2.47
C ASN A 147 14.87 29.47 -2.27
N SER A 148 15.40 29.48 -1.05
CA SER A 148 16.67 30.15 -0.71
C SER A 148 17.45 29.41 0.37
N ASP A 149 18.74 29.70 0.51
CA ASP A 149 19.55 29.15 1.60
C ASP A 149 19.07 29.63 2.98
N ASP A 150 18.38 30.77 3.05
CA ASP A 150 17.78 31.26 4.28
C ASP A 150 16.62 30.38 4.74
N ASP A 151 15.92 29.71 3.83
CA ASP A 151 14.90 28.72 4.20
C ASP A 151 15.56 27.56 4.97
N ILE A 152 16.74 27.09 4.53
CA ILE A 152 17.50 26.04 5.23
C ILE A 152 17.98 26.54 6.59
N ARG A 153 18.46 27.78 6.67
CA ARG A 153 18.89 28.39 7.95
C ARG A 153 17.72 28.51 8.91
N ASN A 154 16.53 28.87 8.44
CA ASN A 154 15.35 29.01 9.27
C ASN A 154 14.81 27.67 9.82
N LEU A 155 15.21 26.53 9.23
CA LEU A 155 14.86 25.21 9.75
C LEU A 155 15.62 24.85 11.04
N ILE A 156 16.72 25.55 11.36
CA ILE A 156 17.57 25.26 12.52
C ILE A 156 17.98 26.52 13.28
N LEU A 157 18.07 26.44 14.60
CA LEU A 157 18.50 27.58 15.43
C LEU A 157 20.04 27.69 15.55
N ILE A 158 20.79 26.82 14.87
CA ILE A 158 22.25 26.73 14.95
C ILE A 158 22.85 27.30 13.65
N PRO A 159 23.93 28.11 13.73
CA PRO A 159 24.63 28.59 12.54
C PRO A 159 25.08 27.43 11.64
N ILE A 160 24.84 27.59 10.33
CA ILE A 160 25.18 26.62 9.31
C ILE A 160 25.81 27.30 8.09
N LYS A 161 26.89 26.71 7.59
CA LYS A 161 27.51 27.09 6.32
C LYS A 161 26.98 26.16 5.24
N ILE A 162 26.50 26.75 4.14
CA ILE A 162 25.86 26.02 3.05
C ILE A 162 26.72 26.21 1.80
N TYR A 163 27.09 25.11 1.16
CA TYR A 163 27.91 25.07 -0.05
C TYR A 163 27.21 24.25 -1.14
N ASN A 164 27.44 24.57 -2.42
CA ASN A 164 26.87 23.79 -3.51
C ASN A 164 27.63 22.48 -3.72
N THR A 165 28.96 22.54 -3.67
CA THR A 165 29.85 21.38 -3.92
C THR A 165 30.97 21.29 -2.88
N ILE A 166 31.70 20.17 -2.87
CA ILE A 166 32.80 19.96 -1.92
C ILE A 166 33.95 20.94 -2.20
N GLU A 167 34.19 21.27 -3.47
CA GLU A 167 35.28 22.15 -3.90
C GLU A 167 35.12 23.60 -3.40
N GLU A 168 33.89 24.02 -3.06
CA GLU A 168 33.63 25.34 -2.47
C GLU A 168 34.02 25.40 -0.98
N VAL A 169 34.17 24.25 -0.32
CA VAL A 169 34.57 24.17 1.09
C VAL A 169 36.08 24.43 1.16
N ARG A 170 36.47 25.63 1.63
CA ARG A 170 37.89 26.00 1.75
C ARG A 170 38.47 25.72 3.14
N ILE A 171 37.65 25.91 4.18
CA ILE A 171 38.01 25.72 5.59
C ILE A 171 36.75 25.27 6.31
N TYR A 172 36.85 24.23 7.13
CA TYR A 172 35.81 23.84 8.07
C TYR A 172 36.27 24.09 9.51
N ASP A 173 35.37 24.63 10.32
CA ASP A 173 35.52 24.89 11.75
C ASP A 173 34.43 24.13 12.52
N ASN A 174 34.17 24.49 13.78
CA ASN A 174 33.13 23.85 14.61
C ASN A 174 31.69 24.21 14.19
N THR A 175 31.48 24.88 13.05
CA THR A 175 30.14 25.21 12.53
C THR A 175 29.57 24.04 11.74
N LEU A 176 28.25 23.85 11.75
CA LEU A 176 27.60 22.88 10.87
C LEU A 176 27.84 23.24 9.40
N ILE A 177 28.03 22.21 8.57
CA ILE A 177 28.28 22.35 7.14
C ILE A 177 27.30 21.47 6.37
N LEU A 178 26.60 22.08 5.41
CA LEU A 178 25.75 21.37 4.46
C LEU A 178 26.27 21.59 3.04
N VAL A 179 26.61 20.50 2.37
CA VAL A 179 27.03 20.48 0.97
C VAL A 179 25.88 19.92 0.13
N LYS A 180 25.28 20.75 -0.72
CA LYS A 180 24.07 20.41 -1.49
C LYS A 180 24.29 19.25 -2.46
N SER A 181 25.48 19.11 -3.05
CA SER A 181 25.83 18.00 -3.94
C SER A 181 25.86 16.63 -3.25
N LEU A 182 25.89 16.61 -1.91
CA LEU A 182 25.88 15.41 -1.07
C LEU A 182 24.51 15.06 -0.50
N LEU A 183 23.47 15.83 -0.84
CA LEU A 183 22.11 15.51 -0.44
C LEU A 183 21.65 14.19 -1.09
N PRO A 184 20.85 13.38 -0.37
CA PRO A 184 20.29 12.16 -0.94
C PRO A 184 19.41 12.49 -2.15
N ILE A 185 19.39 11.56 -3.11
CA ILE A 185 18.55 11.66 -4.30
C ILE A 185 17.27 10.86 -4.04
N ILE A 186 16.12 11.51 -4.17
CA ILE A 186 14.80 10.88 -4.12
C ILE A 186 14.04 11.31 -5.37
N LYS A 187 13.75 10.35 -6.26
CA LYS A 187 13.18 10.60 -7.59
C LYS A 187 11.80 11.27 -7.49
N ASP A 188 10.88 10.65 -6.77
CA ASP A 188 9.56 11.21 -6.53
C ASP A 188 8.87 10.65 -5.28
N ASP A 189 7.69 11.21 -5.02
CA ASP A 189 6.73 10.73 -4.04
C ASP A 189 5.88 9.61 -4.65
N ILE A 190 5.73 8.52 -3.93
CA ILE A 190 4.88 7.39 -4.31
C ILE A 190 3.97 7.02 -3.14
N PHE A 191 2.79 6.51 -3.44
CA PHE A 191 1.91 5.91 -2.44
C PHE A 191 2.11 4.39 -2.45
N TYR A 192 2.81 3.88 -1.44
CA TYR A 192 3.20 2.46 -1.40
C TYR A 192 2.80 1.80 -0.06
N PRO A 193 1.60 1.21 0.00
CA PRO A 193 1.08 0.66 1.24
C PRO A 193 1.76 -0.60 1.75
N TYR A 194 2.55 -1.32 0.96
CA TYR A 194 3.07 -2.64 1.38
C TYR A 194 4.18 -2.58 2.45
N ILE A 195 4.82 -1.42 2.62
CA ILE A 195 5.94 -1.23 3.55
C ILE A 195 5.69 0.01 4.40
N ASN A 196 5.84 -0.12 5.72
CA ASN A 196 5.80 1.01 6.65
C ASN A 196 7.17 1.71 6.75
N ALA A 197 7.65 2.26 5.63
CA ALA A 197 8.89 3.00 5.57
C ALA A 197 8.73 4.21 4.65
N GLU A 198 9.29 5.34 5.06
CA GLU A 198 9.24 6.58 4.27
C GLU A 198 10.17 6.52 3.04
N SER A 199 11.22 5.69 3.07
CA SER A 199 12.17 5.57 1.96
C SER A 199 12.13 4.17 1.40
N ILE A 200 11.90 4.08 0.09
CA ILE A 200 11.80 2.81 -0.63
C ILE A 200 12.85 2.79 -1.72
N LEU A 201 13.63 1.72 -1.76
CA LEU A 201 14.65 1.49 -2.77
C LEU A 201 14.14 0.47 -3.79
N ASP A 202 14.08 0.87 -5.05
CA ASP A 202 13.71 0.01 -6.17
C ASP A 202 14.66 0.25 -7.35
N CYS A 203 15.29 -0.81 -7.86
CA CYS A 203 16.30 -0.75 -8.92
C CYS A 203 17.35 0.37 -8.76
N ASN A 204 17.91 0.53 -7.54
CA ASN A 204 18.87 1.60 -7.17
C ASN A 204 18.31 3.04 -7.20
N ILE A 205 16.99 3.20 -7.37
CA ILE A 205 16.29 4.47 -7.30
C ILE A 205 15.59 4.54 -5.95
N THR A 206 15.77 5.65 -5.25
CA THR A 206 15.06 5.91 -3.99
C THR A 206 13.80 6.74 -4.26
N TYR A 207 12.68 6.29 -3.69
CA TYR A 207 11.41 7.00 -3.68
C TYR A 207 11.00 7.35 -2.25
N ARG A 208 10.17 8.38 -2.11
CA ARG A 208 9.56 8.73 -0.83
C ARG A 208 8.16 8.16 -0.76
N ASN A 209 7.91 7.28 0.20
CA ASN A 209 6.58 6.80 0.48
C ASN A 209 5.76 7.89 1.18
N THR A 210 4.58 8.19 0.66
CA THR A 210 3.64 9.13 1.28
C THR A 210 2.66 8.43 2.22
N PHE A 211 2.51 7.11 2.11
CA PHE A 211 1.59 6.34 2.95
C PHE A 211 2.18 6.06 4.33
N GLN A 212 1.46 6.51 5.36
CA GLN A 212 1.81 6.30 6.75
C GLN A 212 0.83 5.31 7.38
N TYR A 213 1.36 4.22 7.93
CA TYR A 213 0.55 3.24 8.63
C TYR A 213 -0.07 3.83 9.89
N SER A 214 -1.28 3.38 10.21
CA SER A 214 -1.80 3.51 11.56
C SER A 214 -1.01 2.60 12.50
N ILE A 215 -1.10 2.88 13.81
CA ILE A 215 -0.54 1.99 14.84
C ILE A 215 -1.13 0.57 14.75
N PHE A 216 -2.38 0.47 14.27
CA PHE A 216 -3.12 -0.78 14.15
C PHE A 216 -2.65 -1.60 12.95
N LEU A 217 -2.53 -0.98 11.77
CA LEU A 217 -2.04 -1.64 10.56
C LEU A 217 -0.60 -2.11 10.69
N ALA A 218 0.23 -1.41 11.48
CA ALA A 218 1.62 -1.79 11.75
C ALA A 218 1.76 -3.21 12.33
N LYS A 219 0.73 -3.72 13.01
CA LYS A 219 0.71 -5.07 13.58
C LYS A 219 0.84 -6.19 12.52
N ARG A 220 0.49 -5.93 11.24
CA ARG A 220 0.71 -6.90 10.16
C ARG A 220 2.19 -7.30 10.02
N ASN A 221 3.10 -6.36 10.28
CA ASN A 221 4.54 -6.60 10.14
C ASN A 221 5.08 -7.48 11.27
N LEU A 222 4.46 -7.44 12.47
CA LEU A 222 4.85 -8.30 13.59
C LEU A 222 4.73 -9.79 13.25
N ILE A 223 3.71 -10.16 12.47
CA ILE A 223 3.50 -11.55 12.01
C ILE A 223 4.61 -11.99 11.06
N LEU A 224 4.95 -11.14 10.09
CA LEU A 224 6.04 -11.41 9.15
C LEU A 224 7.36 -11.57 9.90
N THR A 225 7.67 -10.67 10.83
CA THR A 225 8.86 -10.76 11.68
C THR A 225 8.86 -12.02 12.52
N LYS A 226 7.72 -12.38 13.14
CA LYS A 226 7.59 -13.62 13.92
C LYS A 226 7.91 -14.86 13.09
N VAL A 227 7.35 -14.97 11.89
CA VAL A 227 7.61 -16.09 10.97
C VAL A 227 9.09 -16.15 10.56
N GLN A 228 9.71 -15.00 10.26
CA GLN A 228 11.13 -14.93 9.92
C GLN A 228 12.02 -15.42 11.06
N LEU A 229 11.77 -14.96 12.29
CA LEU A 229 12.51 -15.38 13.49
C LEU A 229 12.32 -16.88 13.80
N GLN A 230 11.10 -17.40 13.66
CA GLN A 230 10.81 -18.83 13.83
C GLN A 230 11.54 -19.70 12.78
N ASN A 231 11.58 -19.24 11.53
CA ASN A 231 12.32 -19.92 10.47
C ASN A 231 13.83 -19.94 10.78
N GLN A 232 14.40 -18.83 11.24
CA GLN A 232 15.81 -18.75 11.65
C GLN A 232 16.15 -19.78 12.73
N LEU A 233 15.29 -19.96 13.74
CA LEU A 233 15.49 -21.01 14.76
C LEU A 233 15.39 -22.42 14.17
N SER A 234 14.40 -22.66 13.30
CA SER A 234 14.13 -23.99 12.71
C SER A 234 15.28 -24.50 11.84
N TYR A 235 15.97 -23.61 11.13
CA TYR A 235 17.17 -23.97 10.34
C TYR A 235 18.33 -24.45 11.22
N ASN A 236 18.44 -23.98 12.48
CA ASN A 236 19.50 -24.43 13.40
C ASN A 236 19.23 -25.82 14.01
N THR A 237 17.96 -26.23 14.15
CA THR A 237 17.59 -27.51 14.79
C THR A 237 17.56 -28.69 13.82
N SER A 238 17.58 -28.45 12.50
CA SER A 238 17.28 -29.48 11.49
C SER A 238 18.51 -30.16 10.85
N SER A 239 19.74 -29.79 11.18
CA SER A 239 20.94 -30.41 10.58
C SER A 239 21.41 -31.64 11.37
N ASN A 240 20.87 -32.82 11.05
CA ASN A 240 21.42 -34.12 11.46
C ASN A 240 22.51 -34.67 10.50
N TYR A 241 23.06 -33.83 9.62
CA TYR A 241 24.19 -34.19 8.74
C TYR A 241 25.43 -33.34 9.07
N PRO A 242 26.64 -33.94 9.11
CA PRO A 242 27.86 -33.18 9.28
C PRO A 242 28.09 -32.29 8.05
N PRO A 243 28.43 -31.00 8.23
CA PRO A 243 28.53 -30.05 7.12
C PRO A 243 29.82 -30.27 6.30
N LEU A 244 29.71 -30.12 4.98
CA LEU A 244 30.84 -29.82 4.10
C LEU A 244 31.44 -28.45 4.46
N PRO A 245 32.73 -28.18 4.19
CA PRO A 245 33.52 -27.18 4.94
C PRO A 245 33.25 -25.71 4.61
N PHE A 246 32.22 -25.38 3.82
CA PHE A 246 32.01 -24.01 3.38
C PHE A 246 30.54 -23.61 3.51
N THR A 247 30.33 -22.62 4.38
CA THR A 247 29.22 -21.64 4.43
C THR A 247 27.83 -22.15 4.86
N TYR A 248 27.62 -22.31 6.18
CA TYR A 248 26.40 -21.81 6.86
C TYR A 248 26.78 -21.40 8.28
N ASN A 249 26.50 -20.14 8.66
CA ASN A 249 26.71 -19.65 10.03
C ASN A 249 25.60 -20.22 10.91
N TYR A 250 25.93 -21.19 11.76
CA TYR A 250 25.06 -21.58 12.86
C TYR A 250 24.90 -20.40 13.82
N LEU A 251 23.68 -20.16 14.30
CA LEU A 251 23.44 -19.11 15.30
C LEU A 251 24.15 -19.47 16.60
N THR A 252 24.80 -18.48 17.19
CA THR A 252 25.40 -18.56 18.52
C THR A 252 24.30 -18.66 19.59
N PRO A 253 24.61 -19.21 20.78
CA PRO A 253 23.66 -19.24 21.90
C PRO A 253 23.09 -17.87 22.28
N TRP A 254 23.89 -16.80 22.11
CA TRP A 254 23.45 -15.43 22.36
C TRP A 254 22.44 -14.94 21.33
N GLU A 255 22.67 -15.22 20.03
CA GLU A 255 21.70 -14.91 18.97
C GLU A 255 20.40 -15.70 19.15
N ILE A 256 20.48 -16.97 19.56
CA ILE A 256 19.30 -17.78 19.89
C ILE A 256 18.54 -17.16 21.07
N HIS A 257 19.24 -16.72 22.12
CA HIS A 257 18.59 -16.06 23.26
C HIS A 257 17.90 -14.77 22.84
N ASP A 258 18.57 -13.92 22.06
CA ASP A 258 18.00 -12.66 21.57
C ASP A 258 16.76 -12.87 20.70
N ILE A 259 16.81 -13.82 19.75
CA ILE A 259 15.65 -14.18 18.93
C ILE A 259 14.47 -14.64 19.79
N ASN A 260 14.72 -15.47 20.81
CA ASN A 260 13.66 -15.93 21.71
C ASN A 260 13.05 -14.78 22.54
N GLN A 261 13.85 -13.79 22.95
CA GLN A 261 13.35 -12.58 23.61
C GLN A 261 12.48 -11.75 22.67
N GLN A 262 12.94 -11.56 21.42
CA GLN A 262 12.16 -10.86 20.39
C GLN A 262 10.83 -11.56 20.12
N LEU A 263 10.82 -12.90 19.96
CA LEU A 263 9.60 -13.69 19.78
C LEU A 263 8.64 -13.53 20.96
N SER A 264 9.14 -13.61 22.19
CA SER A 264 8.32 -13.42 23.40
C SER A 264 7.69 -12.03 23.45
N SER A 265 8.44 -10.98 23.06
CA SER A 265 7.92 -9.62 22.99
C SER A 265 6.85 -9.44 21.92
N ILE A 266 6.97 -10.14 20.79
CA ILE A 266 5.98 -10.13 19.72
C ILE A 266 4.70 -10.87 20.17
N ASP A 267 4.84 -12.00 20.86
CA ASP A 267 3.71 -12.76 21.39
C ASP A 267 2.88 -11.95 22.39
N ILE A 268 3.53 -11.16 23.25
CA ILE A 268 2.84 -10.24 24.16
C ILE A 268 2.07 -9.16 23.38
N GLN A 269 2.69 -8.55 22.37
CA GLN A 269 2.03 -7.51 21.55
C GLN A 269 0.85 -8.05 20.74
N LEU A 270 0.91 -9.31 20.31
CA LEU A 270 -0.11 -9.99 19.53
C LEU A 270 -1.11 -10.78 20.39
N GLN A 271 -1.09 -10.62 21.71
CA GLN A 271 -2.04 -11.27 22.59
C GLN A 271 -3.49 -10.90 22.21
N LYS A 272 -4.35 -11.91 22.14
CA LYS A 272 -5.78 -11.74 21.82
C LYS A 272 -6.63 -11.89 23.09
N SER A 273 -7.68 -11.10 23.17
CA SER A 273 -8.78 -11.25 24.13
C SER A 273 -10.12 -11.27 23.41
N LYS A 274 -11.20 -11.52 24.16
CA LYS A 274 -12.56 -11.39 23.63
C LYS A 274 -12.74 -10.00 23.01
N SER A 275 -13.09 -9.94 21.73
CA SER A 275 -13.26 -8.70 21.00
C SER A 275 -14.71 -8.24 21.00
N PHE A 276 -14.89 -6.95 21.30
CA PHE A 276 -16.15 -6.26 21.17
C PHE A 276 -16.51 -6.02 19.69
N ILE A 277 -15.53 -5.60 18.87
CA ILE A 277 -15.73 -5.39 17.42
C ILE A 277 -16.11 -6.70 16.72
N GLU A 278 -15.45 -7.83 17.05
CA GLU A 278 -15.83 -9.13 16.51
C GLU A 278 -17.28 -9.48 16.88
N ASN A 279 -17.68 -9.24 18.13
CA ASN A 279 -19.06 -9.47 18.58
C ASN A 279 -20.07 -8.51 17.90
N PHE A 280 -19.67 -7.26 17.64
CA PHE A 280 -20.45 -6.30 16.87
C PHE A 280 -20.65 -6.79 15.43
N ILE A 281 -19.59 -7.24 14.74
CA ILE A 281 -19.66 -7.80 13.38
C ILE A 281 -20.52 -9.07 13.35
N ARG A 282 -20.44 -9.89 14.39
CA ARG A 282 -21.31 -11.07 14.52
C ARG A 282 -22.78 -10.68 14.70
N THR A 283 -23.05 -9.63 15.47
CA THR A 283 -24.42 -9.17 15.76
C THR A 283 -25.05 -8.47 14.54
N LEU A 284 -24.28 -7.67 13.80
CA LEU A 284 -24.74 -7.00 12.57
C LEU A 284 -24.98 -7.97 11.41
N SER A 285 -24.31 -9.12 11.40
CA SER A 285 -24.50 -10.15 10.36
C SER A 285 -25.82 -10.89 10.57
N GLN A 286 -26.49 -11.29 9.48
CA GLN A 286 -27.74 -12.04 9.55
C GLN A 286 -27.52 -13.48 10.04
N ASN A 287 -26.39 -14.08 9.68
CA ASN A 287 -26.01 -15.44 10.03
C ASN A 287 -24.49 -15.60 10.16
N GLU A 288 -24.06 -16.79 10.59
CA GLU A 288 -22.65 -17.12 10.83
C GLU A 288 -21.82 -17.12 9.53
N TYR A 289 -22.41 -17.51 8.40
CA TYR A 289 -21.73 -17.49 7.09
C TYR A 289 -21.33 -16.06 6.71
N GLN A 290 -22.27 -15.11 6.81
CA GLN A 290 -22.00 -13.70 6.55
C GLN A 290 -20.94 -13.14 7.51
N PHE A 291 -21.03 -13.47 8.81
CA PHE A 291 -20.04 -13.04 9.80
C PHE A 291 -18.63 -13.49 9.40
N ASN A 292 -18.45 -14.78 9.11
CA ASN A 292 -17.16 -15.33 8.70
C ASN A 292 -16.68 -14.71 7.38
N TYR A 293 -17.59 -14.47 6.43
CA TYR A 293 -17.26 -13.81 5.17
C TYR A 293 -16.69 -12.40 5.38
N ILE A 294 -17.37 -11.58 6.18
CA ILE A 294 -16.93 -10.20 6.48
C ILE A 294 -15.58 -10.23 7.21
N MET A 295 -15.43 -11.12 8.21
CA MET A 295 -14.17 -11.28 8.94
C MET A 295 -13.02 -11.68 8.03
N GLN A 296 -13.25 -12.60 7.09
CA GLN A 296 -12.23 -13.02 6.12
C GLN A 296 -11.88 -11.93 5.13
N TRP A 297 -12.86 -11.18 4.64
CA TRP A 297 -12.62 -10.04 3.76
C TRP A 297 -11.74 -8.99 4.45
N LEU A 298 -12.06 -8.64 5.71
CA LEU A 298 -11.27 -7.72 6.53
C LEU A 298 -9.85 -8.24 6.78
N ALA A 299 -9.72 -9.49 7.22
CA ALA A 299 -8.44 -10.09 7.55
C ALA A 299 -7.55 -10.24 6.32
N HIS A 300 -8.11 -10.69 5.20
CA HIS A 300 -7.38 -10.81 3.94
C HIS A 300 -6.81 -9.46 3.50
N PHE A 301 -7.63 -8.40 3.54
CA PHE A 301 -7.16 -7.07 3.21
C PHE A 301 -6.11 -6.56 4.21
N PHE A 302 -6.31 -6.75 5.52
CA PHE A 302 -5.35 -6.36 6.55
C PHE A 302 -3.98 -7.02 6.37
N GLN A 303 -3.96 -8.31 6.08
CA GLN A 303 -2.73 -9.09 5.94
C GLN A 303 -2.00 -8.77 4.63
N ASN A 304 -2.74 -8.59 3.52
CA ASN A 304 -2.17 -8.55 2.18
C ASN A 304 -2.18 -7.16 1.51
N LEU A 305 -3.05 -6.25 1.94
CA LEU A 305 -3.32 -4.94 1.31
C LEU A 305 -3.69 -5.06 -0.18
N THR A 306 -4.43 -6.12 -0.49
CA THR A 306 -4.97 -6.43 -1.81
C THR A 306 -6.48 -6.59 -1.76
N ASN A 307 -7.19 -5.98 -2.69
CA ASN A 307 -8.65 -6.01 -2.80
C ASN A 307 -9.28 -7.37 -3.13
N GLY A 308 -8.48 -8.44 -3.33
CA GLY A 308 -8.98 -9.76 -3.68
C GLY A 308 -9.80 -9.82 -4.98
N LYS A 309 -9.74 -8.76 -5.80
CA LYS A 309 -10.57 -8.55 -7.00
C LYS A 309 -12.08 -8.59 -6.72
N LEU A 310 -12.47 -8.15 -5.53
CA LEU A 310 -13.85 -8.28 -5.04
C LEU A 310 -14.32 -6.99 -4.37
N ALA A 311 -15.56 -6.60 -4.68
CA ALA A 311 -16.31 -5.58 -3.95
C ALA A 311 -17.22 -6.25 -2.90
N LEU A 312 -17.12 -5.79 -1.66
CA LEU A 312 -18.09 -6.11 -0.62
C LEU A 312 -19.25 -5.11 -0.72
N VAL A 313 -20.48 -5.60 -0.81
CA VAL A 313 -21.69 -4.77 -0.87
C VAL A 313 -22.53 -5.03 0.37
N LEU A 314 -22.77 -3.98 1.16
CA LEU A 314 -23.58 -4.04 2.38
C LEU A 314 -24.87 -3.25 2.18
N ILE A 315 -26.00 -3.94 2.31
CA ILE A 315 -27.33 -3.35 2.27
C ILE A 315 -27.85 -3.22 3.70
N GLY A 316 -28.10 -1.99 4.15
CA GLY A 316 -28.55 -1.72 5.50
C GLY A 316 -28.58 -0.24 5.81
N ASP A 317 -29.09 0.14 6.97
CA ASP A 317 -29.21 1.54 7.33
C ASP A 317 -27.84 2.23 7.38
N LYS A 318 -27.85 3.52 7.07
CA LYS A 318 -26.63 4.31 6.99
C LYS A 318 -25.86 4.32 8.32
N LYS A 319 -26.54 4.35 9.48
CA LYS A 319 -25.86 4.40 10.79
C LYS A 319 -25.03 3.12 11.02
N THR A 320 -25.58 1.95 10.69
CA THR A 320 -24.85 0.68 10.81
C THR A 320 -23.63 0.62 9.91
N THR A 321 -23.79 1.00 8.64
CA THR A 321 -22.69 0.93 7.66
C THR A 321 -21.61 1.99 7.92
N ASP A 322 -21.99 3.19 8.39
CA ASP A 322 -21.07 4.25 8.79
C ASP A 322 -20.17 3.80 9.96
N ILE A 323 -20.67 3.01 10.92
CA ILE A 323 -19.82 2.50 12.03
C ILE A 323 -18.71 1.58 11.51
N ILE A 324 -19.02 0.74 10.53
CA ILE A 324 -18.01 -0.13 9.90
C ILE A 324 -16.92 0.73 9.23
N VAL A 325 -17.32 1.79 8.52
CA VAL A 325 -16.40 2.65 7.77
C VAL A 325 -15.62 3.60 8.68
N GLU A 326 -16.31 4.41 9.45
CA GLU A 326 -15.77 5.54 10.21
C GLU A 326 -15.14 5.10 11.53
N ASP A 327 -15.74 4.15 12.24
CA ASP A 327 -15.29 3.77 13.59
C ASP A 327 -14.38 2.54 13.59
N ILE A 328 -14.38 1.73 12.52
CA ILE A 328 -13.55 0.51 12.41
C ILE A 328 -12.52 0.63 11.28
N LEU A 329 -12.95 0.74 10.02
CA LEU A 329 -12.03 0.70 8.88
C LEU A 329 -11.07 1.89 8.85
N LYS A 330 -11.57 3.12 8.94
CA LYS A 330 -10.71 4.31 8.87
C LYS A 330 -9.63 4.31 9.97
N PRO A 331 -9.94 4.12 11.26
CA PRO A 331 -8.90 4.08 12.30
C PRO A 331 -7.86 3.00 12.05
N ILE A 332 -8.26 1.82 11.58
CA ILE A 332 -7.36 0.71 11.30
C ILE A 332 -6.46 0.99 10.11
N PHE A 333 -6.98 1.54 9.00
CA PHE A 333 -6.26 1.58 7.73
C PHE A 333 -5.70 2.95 7.35
N ALA A 334 -6.20 4.03 7.94
CA ALA A 334 -5.88 5.40 7.51
C ALA A 334 -5.46 6.28 8.71
N THR A 335 -4.29 6.91 8.56
CA THR A 335 -3.85 8.01 9.46
C THR A 335 -4.24 9.39 8.94
N LYS A 336 -4.58 9.48 7.66
CA LYS A 336 -5.02 10.69 6.97
C LYS A 336 -6.29 10.38 6.19
N ASP A 337 -7.28 11.27 6.26
CA ASP A 337 -8.55 11.10 5.54
C ASP A 337 -8.35 10.94 4.03
N GLU A 338 -7.29 11.55 3.47
CA GLU A 338 -6.97 11.48 2.05
C GLU A 338 -6.64 10.07 1.55
N TYR A 339 -6.35 9.11 2.43
CA TYR A 339 -6.14 7.71 2.07
C TYR A 339 -7.46 6.96 1.83
N PHE A 340 -8.59 7.53 2.22
CA PHE A 340 -9.91 6.91 2.11
C PHE A 340 -10.77 7.70 1.12
N SER A 341 -11.26 7.05 0.07
CA SER A 341 -12.10 7.69 -0.94
C SER A 341 -13.56 7.42 -0.62
N VAL A 342 -14.30 8.44 -0.16
CA VAL A 342 -15.76 8.37 -0.02
C VAL A 342 -16.38 8.92 -1.30
N ILE A 343 -17.05 8.04 -2.03
CA ILE A 343 -17.63 8.27 -3.35
C ILE A 343 -19.14 8.33 -3.21
N ASP A 344 -19.67 9.54 -3.06
CA ASP A 344 -21.09 9.87 -2.99
C ASP A 344 -21.54 10.59 -4.29
N ASN A 345 -22.80 11.02 -4.35
CA ASN A 345 -23.35 11.70 -5.53
C ASN A 345 -22.60 12.99 -5.90
N GLU A 346 -22.02 13.69 -4.94
CA GLU A 346 -21.28 14.95 -5.15
C GLU A 346 -19.82 14.68 -5.51
N THR A 347 -19.13 13.80 -4.79
CA THR A 347 -17.72 13.48 -5.05
C THR A 347 -17.55 12.70 -6.35
N LEU A 348 -18.54 11.91 -6.77
CA LEU A 348 -18.54 11.22 -8.05
C LEU A 348 -18.48 12.20 -9.25
N LYS A 349 -18.80 13.49 -9.09
CA LYS A 349 -18.66 14.50 -10.15
C LYS A 349 -17.20 14.91 -10.40
N LYS A 350 -16.28 14.62 -9.46
CA LYS A 350 -14.85 14.95 -9.57
C LYS A 350 -14.12 14.05 -10.58
N SER A 351 -12.87 14.40 -10.89
CA SER A 351 -12.02 13.62 -11.80
C SER A 351 -11.65 12.26 -11.21
N ASN A 352 -11.44 11.26 -12.07
CA ASN A 352 -11.02 9.92 -11.64
C ASN A 352 -9.68 9.97 -10.89
N ASP A 353 -8.74 10.81 -11.34
CA ASP A 353 -7.46 11.01 -10.64
C ASP A 353 -7.64 11.41 -9.16
N PHE A 354 -8.61 12.30 -8.88
CA PHE A 354 -8.90 12.70 -7.50
C PHE A 354 -9.46 11.53 -6.67
N LEU A 355 -10.31 10.71 -7.29
CA LEU A 355 -11.01 9.61 -6.63
C LEU A 355 -10.11 8.39 -6.41
N LEU A 356 -9.18 8.12 -7.32
CA LEU A 356 -8.38 6.90 -7.39
C LEU A 356 -6.96 7.05 -6.83
N LYS A 357 -6.36 8.23 -6.91
CA LYS A 357 -4.95 8.39 -6.56
C LYS A 357 -4.73 8.33 -5.05
N ASP A 358 -3.71 7.60 -4.63
CA ASP A 358 -3.19 7.53 -3.27
C ASP A 358 -4.27 7.11 -2.24
N LYS A 359 -5.05 6.08 -2.58
CA LYS A 359 -6.13 5.53 -1.74
C LYS A 359 -5.87 4.09 -1.34
N ILE A 360 -6.13 3.79 -0.07
CA ILE A 360 -6.10 2.43 0.50
C ILE A 360 -7.48 1.77 0.51
N PHE A 361 -8.55 2.57 0.49
CA PHE A 361 -9.94 2.11 0.46
C PHE A 361 -10.82 3.03 -0.38
N TYR A 362 -11.83 2.43 -1.00
CA TYR A 362 -12.86 3.06 -1.80
C TYR A 362 -14.23 2.66 -1.25
N HIS A 363 -14.97 3.65 -0.76
CA HIS A 363 -16.31 3.48 -0.23
C HIS A 363 -17.30 4.20 -1.13
N PHE A 364 -18.12 3.44 -1.84
CA PHE A 364 -19.23 3.98 -2.63
C PHE A 364 -20.44 4.10 -1.70
N ASP A 365 -20.71 5.33 -1.24
CA ASP A 365 -21.67 5.62 -0.17
C ASP A 365 -23.04 5.99 -0.72
N ASN A 366 -24.02 5.11 -0.56
CA ASN A 366 -25.45 5.40 -0.75
C ASN A 366 -25.75 6.16 -2.06
N LEU A 367 -25.19 5.67 -3.17
CA LEU A 367 -25.36 6.29 -4.47
C LEU A 367 -26.78 6.11 -5.00
N GLU A 368 -27.40 7.22 -5.38
CA GLU A 368 -28.68 7.20 -6.07
C GLU A 368 -28.48 6.76 -7.53
N SER A 369 -29.44 6.02 -8.07
CA SER A 369 -29.37 5.58 -9.46
C SER A 369 -29.59 6.74 -10.45
N SER A 370 -28.81 6.74 -11.52
CA SER A 370 -29.11 7.46 -12.76
C SER A 370 -28.20 6.93 -13.86
N ASN A 371 -28.67 6.86 -15.11
CA ASN A 371 -27.89 6.30 -16.22
C ASN A 371 -26.43 6.77 -16.29
N THR A 372 -26.17 8.08 -16.12
CA THR A 372 -24.81 8.64 -16.22
C THR A 372 -23.94 8.28 -15.01
N ARG A 373 -24.48 8.40 -13.79
CA ARG A 373 -23.78 7.98 -12.56
C ARG A 373 -23.51 6.48 -12.56
N ASP A 374 -24.48 5.68 -12.99
CA ASP A 374 -24.38 4.22 -12.95
C ASP A 374 -23.26 3.70 -13.84
N ILE A 375 -23.10 4.30 -15.03
CA ILE A 375 -21.98 4.01 -15.94
C ILE A 375 -20.65 4.37 -15.28
N LYS A 376 -20.52 5.59 -14.75
CA LYS A 376 -19.27 6.07 -14.14
C LYS A 376 -18.88 5.24 -12.91
N THR A 377 -19.83 4.95 -12.03
CA THR A 377 -19.60 4.14 -10.82
C THR A 377 -19.12 2.75 -11.18
N ARG A 378 -19.76 2.09 -12.15
CA ARG A 378 -19.36 0.78 -12.64
C ARG A 378 -17.94 0.80 -13.21
N GLU A 379 -17.62 1.79 -14.04
CA GLU A 379 -16.29 1.93 -14.63
C GLU A 379 -15.21 2.13 -13.56
N LEU A 380 -15.48 2.94 -12.53
CA LEU A 380 -14.57 3.13 -11.39
C LEU A 380 -14.34 1.83 -10.61
N ILE A 381 -15.41 1.11 -10.23
CA ILE A 381 -15.30 -0.16 -9.51
C ILE A 381 -14.48 -1.16 -10.34
N PHE A 382 -14.77 -1.27 -11.63
CA PHE A 382 -14.05 -2.15 -12.53
C PHE A 382 -12.58 -1.74 -12.67
N GLU A 383 -12.27 -0.45 -12.78
CA GLU A 383 -10.90 0.07 -12.86
C GLU A 383 -10.09 -0.25 -11.60
N ILE A 384 -10.70 -0.17 -10.41
CA ILE A 384 -10.05 -0.50 -9.13
C ILE A 384 -9.80 -2.01 -9.01
N LEU A 385 -10.76 -2.84 -9.43
CA LEU A 385 -10.71 -4.29 -9.26
C LEU A 385 -10.01 -5.03 -10.41
N LYS A 386 -9.71 -4.34 -11.52
CA LYS A 386 -9.02 -4.93 -12.67
C LYS A 386 -7.61 -5.40 -12.30
N ASP A 387 -7.21 -6.53 -12.90
CA ASP A 387 -5.85 -7.05 -12.80
C ASP A 387 -4.82 -6.06 -13.31
N LYS A 388 -4.01 -5.56 -12.36
CA LYS A 388 -2.86 -4.71 -12.61
C LYS A 388 -1.61 -5.46 -12.20
N THR A 389 -0.54 -5.28 -12.96
CA THR A 389 0.77 -5.85 -12.66
C THR A 389 1.26 -5.34 -11.30
N PRO A 390 1.49 -6.21 -10.31
CA PRO A 390 1.80 -5.81 -8.93
C PRO A 390 3.16 -5.10 -8.78
N ASN A 391 4.00 -5.10 -9.82
CA ASN A 391 5.38 -4.61 -9.76
C ASN A 391 5.54 -3.12 -10.10
N ASN A 392 4.45 -2.38 -10.37
CA ASN A 392 4.58 -0.94 -10.61
C ASN A 392 4.52 -0.17 -9.27
N ILE A 393 5.68 0.09 -8.70
CA ILE A 393 5.83 0.81 -7.43
C ILE A 393 5.30 2.26 -7.49
N GLU A 394 5.20 2.84 -8.68
CA GLU A 394 4.77 4.22 -8.89
C GLU A 394 3.25 4.39 -8.83
N ASN A 395 2.47 3.30 -8.98
CA ASN A 395 1.00 3.35 -9.01
C ASN A 395 0.36 2.21 -8.22
N TYR A 396 0.04 2.47 -6.95
CA TYR A 396 -0.82 1.59 -6.17
C TYR A 396 -2.29 1.79 -6.55
N MET A 397 -2.98 0.71 -6.94
CA MET A 397 -4.44 0.71 -7.17
C MET A 397 -5.09 -0.60 -6.71
N HIS A 398 -4.67 -1.14 -5.55
CA HIS A 398 -5.20 -2.39 -4.99
C HIS A 398 -6.07 -2.18 -3.74
N GLY A 399 -6.56 -0.96 -3.53
CA GLY A 399 -7.35 -0.60 -2.34
C GLY A 399 -8.68 -1.34 -2.27
N GLY A 400 -9.15 -1.60 -1.04
CA GLY A 400 -10.37 -2.36 -0.78
C GLY A 400 -11.61 -1.61 -1.29
N VAL A 401 -12.60 -2.34 -1.81
CA VAL A 401 -13.83 -1.76 -2.36
C VAL A 401 -15.01 -2.16 -1.50
N LEU A 402 -15.70 -1.16 -0.94
CA LEU A 402 -16.93 -1.30 -0.18
C LEU A 402 -18.03 -0.48 -0.85
N VAL A 403 -19.19 -1.09 -1.08
CA VAL A 403 -20.39 -0.40 -1.55
C VAL A 403 -21.43 -0.49 -0.44
N THR A 404 -22.03 0.64 -0.05
CA THR A 404 -23.11 0.67 0.94
C THR A 404 -24.37 1.24 0.31
N SER A 405 -25.52 0.70 0.69
CA SER A 405 -26.81 1.21 0.26
C SER A 405 -27.87 0.98 1.34
N SER A 406 -28.66 2.02 1.59
CA SER A 406 -29.70 2.07 2.61
C SER A 406 -31.10 2.18 2.04
N GLU A 407 -31.31 3.01 1.01
CA GLU A 407 -32.63 3.24 0.40
C GLU A 407 -32.65 2.86 -1.09
N ASP A 408 -31.77 3.48 -1.89
CA ASP A 408 -31.66 3.26 -3.34
C ASP A 408 -30.96 1.96 -3.69
N SER A 409 -31.53 1.20 -4.62
CA SER A 409 -30.92 -0.05 -5.08
C SER A 409 -29.60 0.22 -5.82
N PRO A 410 -28.50 -0.44 -5.44
CA PRO A 410 -27.24 -0.39 -6.20
C PRO A 410 -27.26 -1.30 -7.44
N TYR A 411 -28.35 -2.05 -7.66
CA TYR A 411 -28.50 -2.94 -8.81
C TYR A 411 -28.16 -2.31 -10.17
N PRO A 412 -28.62 -1.08 -10.49
CA PRO A 412 -28.44 -0.50 -11.82
C PRO A 412 -26.97 -0.39 -12.26
N PHE A 413 -26.07 -0.07 -11.32
CA PHE A 413 -24.64 0.03 -11.60
C PHE A 413 -23.85 -1.26 -11.30
N LEU A 414 -24.38 -2.17 -10.47
CA LEU A 414 -23.73 -3.44 -10.16
C LEU A 414 -24.05 -4.56 -11.16
N LYS A 415 -25.21 -4.54 -11.84
CA LYS A 415 -25.73 -5.67 -12.65
C LYS A 415 -24.72 -6.26 -13.65
N ASP A 416 -23.86 -5.44 -14.24
CA ASP A 416 -22.88 -5.87 -15.25
C ASP A 416 -21.54 -6.35 -14.63
N ILE A 417 -21.37 -6.17 -13.31
CA ILE A 417 -20.17 -6.53 -12.53
C ILE A 417 -20.50 -7.45 -11.34
N TYR A 418 -21.62 -8.17 -11.39
CA TYR A 418 -22.04 -9.12 -10.36
C TYR A 418 -21.02 -10.22 -10.06
N SER A 419 -20.24 -10.61 -11.07
CA SER A 419 -19.20 -11.64 -10.94
C SER A 419 -18.04 -11.21 -10.03
N ILE A 420 -17.96 -9.93 -9.64
CA ILE A 420 -16.95 -9.40 -8.71
C ILE A 420 -17.56 -8.78 -7.44
N CYS A 421 -18.85 -9.00 -7.17
CA CYS A 421 -19.56 -8.45 -6.02
C CYS A 421 -20.12 -9.53 -5.10
N SER A 422 -19.82 -9.44 -3.80
CA SER A 422 -20.49 -10.22 -2.73
C SER A 422 -21.44 -9.32 -1.97
N ILE A 423 -22.71 -9.73 -1.88
CA ILE A 423 -23.81 -8.86 -1.44
C ILE A 423 -24.44 -9.43 -0.18
N PHE A 424 -24.51 -8.61 0.86
CA PHE A 424 -25.09 -8.99 2.14
C PHE A 424 -26.00 -7.91 2.69
N LYS A 425 -27.10 -8.32 3.32
CA LYS A 425 -27.92 -7.44 4.15
C LYS A 425 -27.35 -7.43 5.56
N VAL A 426 -27.24 -6.26 6.20
CA VAL A 426 -26.86 -6.15 7.61
C VAL A 426 -28.07 -5.76 8.45
N LYS A 427 -28.05 -6.11 9.74
CA LYS A 427 -29.13 -5.77 10.67
C LYS A 427 -29.19 -4.27 10.92
N HIS A 428 -30.38 -3.78 11.28
CA HIS A 428 -30.57 -2.37 11.62
C HIS A 428 -29.81 -1.98 12.89
N PHE A 429 -29.38 -0.73 12.96
CA PHE A 429 -28.62 -0.18 14.08
C PHE A 429 -29.31 -0.41 15.43
N ASP A 430 -30.61 -0.14 15.52
CA ASP A 430 -31.37 -0.27 16.77
C ASP A 430 -31.54 -1.75 17.18
N THR A 431 -31.60 -2.66 16.22
CA THR A 431 -31.59 -4.11 16.47
C THR A 431 -30.25 -4.55 17.07
N ILE A 432 -29.14 -4.00 16.57
CA ILE A 432 -27.80 -4.30 17.08
C ILE A 432 -27.67 -3.80 18.52
N LEU A 433 -28.02 -2.54 18.79
CA LEU A 433 -27.97 -1.96 20.14
C LEU A 433 -28.80 -2.78 21.14
N LYS A 434 -30.03 -3.17 20.76
CA LYS A 434 -30.91 -3.99 21.60
C LYS A 434 -30.31 -5.36 21.88
N LYS A 435 -29.77 -6.05 20.86
CA LYS A 435 -29.15 -7.38 21.03
C LYS A 435 -27.89 -7.34 21.89
N MET A 436 -27.10 -6.27 21.75
CA MET A 436 -25.90 -6.06 22.56
C MET A 436 -26.22 -5.49 23.95
N ASN A 437 -27.45 -5.00 24.17
CA ASN A 437 -27.92 -4.34 25.40
C ASN A 437 -27.01 -3.16 25.81
N ILE A 438 -26.78 -2.25 24.86
CA ILE A 438 -25.91 -1.06 25.03
C ILE A 438 -26.55 0.17 24.39
N ASP A 439 -26.17 1.34 24.88
CA ASP A 439 -26.46 2.61 24.21
C ASP A 439 -25.38 2.96 23.16
N ARG A 440 -25.67 3.98 22.34
CA ARG A 440 -24.77 4.45 21.26
C ARG A 440 -23.44 5.01 21.77
N ILE A 441 -23.42 5.71 22.91
CA ILE A 441 -22.20 6.30 23.46
C ILE A 441 -21.26 5.18 23.91
N SER A 442 -21.83 4.19 24.60
CA SER A 442 -21.14 2.99 25.04
C SER A 442 -20.60 2.18 23.86
N LEU A 443 -21.39 2.00 22.79
CA LEU A 443 -20.95 1.34 21.55
C LEU A 443 -19.67 1.99 21.00
N ASN A 444 -19.68 3.31 20.76
CA ASN A 444 -18.53 4.02 20.18
C ASN A 444 -17.28 3.91 21.06
N LYS A 445 -17.45 4.00 22.38
CA LYS A 445 -16.36 3.82 23.32
C LYS A 445 -15.78 2.41 23.23
N PHE A 446 -16.62 1.38 23.26
CA PHE A 446 -16.16 -0.02 23.24
C PHE A 446 -15.53 -0.41 21.91
N ILE A 447 -15.98 0.14 20.78
CA ILE A 447 -15.29 -0.03 19.49
C ILE A 447 -13.89 0.57 19.58
N LYS A 448 -13.78 1.84 20.00
CA LYS A 448 -12.49 2.53 20.09
C LYS A 448 -11.50 1.81 21.01
N ASP A 449 -11.98 1.35 22.17
CA ASP A 449 -11.15 0.65 23.16
C ASP A 449 -10.69 -0.74 22.67
N ASP A 450 -11.39 -1.35 21.70
CA ASP A 450 -11.10 -2.69 21.18
C ASP A 450 -10.34 -2.71 19.83
N LEU A 451 -10.11 -1.55 19.18
CA LEU A 451 -9.38 -1.46 17.90
C LEU A 451 -8.01 -2.16 17.93
N ASP A 452 -7.30 -2.04 19.05
CA ASP A 452 -5.98 -2.64 19.23
C ASP A 452 -6.05 -4.18 19.23
N ASN A 453 -6.96 -4.73 20.05
CA ASN A 453 -7.20 -6.17 20.15
C ASN A 453 -7.79 -6.73 18.85
N PHE A 454 -8.72 -6.03 18.22
CA PHE A 454 -9.30 -6.44 16.94
C PHE A 454 -8.23 -6.50 15.82
N SER A 455 -7.27 -5.58 15.83
CA SER A 455 -6.14 -5.62 14.89
C SER A 455 -5.21 -6.82 15.15
N ASN A 456 -5.03 -7.25 16.41
CA ASN A 456 -4.35 -8.51 16.73
C ASN A 456 -5.11 -9.73 16.18
N ILE A 457 -6.44 -9.68 16.21
CA ILE A 457 -7.30 -10.73 15.63
C ILE A 457 -7.12 -10.77 14.12
N LEU A 458 -7.26 -9.64 13.41
CA LEU A 458 -7.10 -9.57 11.95
C LEU A 458 -5.71 -10.04 11.49
N ALA A 459 -4.65 -9.63 12.19
CA ALA A 459 -3.27 -10.03 11.87
C ALA A 459 -3.05 -11.54 11.91
N GLN A 460 -3.81 -12.25 12.74
CA GLN A 460 -3.65 -13.68 13.02
C GLN A 460 -4.89 -14.50 12.62
N TYR A 461 -5.80 -13.91 11.84
CA TYR A 461 -7.02 -14.59 11.42
C TYR A 461 -6.66 -15.61 10.35
N ALA A 462 -7.02 -16.87 10.58
CA ALA A 462 -6.59 -17.96 9.71
C ALA A 462 -7.36 -17.88 8.36
N PRO A 463 -6.66 -17.98 7.23
CA PRO A 463 -7.31 -17.98 5.92
C PRO A 463 -8.20 -19.23 5.78
N GLN A 464 -9.47 -19.03 5.47
CA GLN A 464 -10.41 -20.12 5.16
C GLN A 464 -10.81 -20.00 3.70
N GLN A 465 -10.40 -20.98 2.91
CA GLN A 465 -10.56 -20.96 1.45
C GLN A 465 -12.02 -20.83 1.00
N GLU A 466 -12.95 -21.30 1.82
CA GLU A 466 -14.39 -21.23 1.56
C GLU A 466 -14.95 -19.80 1.53
N TYR A 467 -14.20 -18.76 1.90
CA TYR A 467 -14.67 -17.37 1.81
C TYR A 467 -13.90 -16.52 0.78
N TYR A 468 -12.99 -17.12 0.00
CA TYR A 468 -12.26 -16.42 -1.08
C TYR A 468 -12.99 -16.41 -2.43
N HIS A 469 -14.26 -16.82 -2.44
CA HIS A 469 -15.10 -16.78 -3.63
C HIS A 469 -16.21 -15.73 -3.48
N ILE A 470 -16.85 -15.43 -4.60
CA ILE A 470 -17.98 -14.53 -4.66
C ILE A 470 -19.19 -15.20 -4.02
N ALA A 471 -19.74 -14.62 -2.97
CA ALA A 471 -20.87 -15.20 -2.26
C ALA A 471 -22.13 -15.18 -3.16
N ASP A 472 -22.77 -16.34 -3.31
CA ASP A 472 -24.08 -16.47 -3.92
C ASP A 472 -25.13 -16.49 -2.80
N THR A 473 -25.71 -15.32 -2.54
CA THR A 473 -26.62 -15.08 -1.42
C THR A 473 -28.04 -14.80 -1.90
N PRO A 474 -29.07 -15.09 -1.08
CA PRO A 474 -30.44 -14.70 -1.40
C PRO A 474 -30.57 -13.19 -1.68
N GLU A 475 -29.79 -12.36 -0.98
CA GLU A 475 -29.73 -10.92 -1.17
C GLU A 475 -29.20 -10.54 -2.56
N LYS A 476 -28.15 -11.22 -3.03
CA LYS A 476 -27.60 -11.00 -4.36
C LYS A 476 -28.61 -11.32 -5.45
N GLN A 477 -29.33 -12.43 -5.29
CA GLN A 477 -30.38 -12.86 -6.21
C GLN A 477 -31.58 -11.91 -6.19
N ALA A 478 -31.91 -11.35 -5.03
CA ALA A 478 -33.05 -10.45 -4.84
C ALA A 478 -32.74 -8.96 -5.05
N LEU A 479 -31.49 -8.55 -5.30
CA LEU A 479 -31.10 -7.13 -5.34
C LEU A 479 -31.87 -6.28 -6.36
N SER A 480 -32.23 -6.87 -7.51
CA SER A 480 -33.04 -6.21 -8.53
C SER A 480 -34.46 -5.86 -8.05
N SER A 481 -34.95 -6.54 -7.00
CA SER A 481 -36.24 -6.28 -6.37
C SER A 481 -36.19 -5.21 -5.28
N MET A 482 -35.00 -4.71 -4.93
CA MET A 482 -34.82 -3.78 -3.82
C MET A 482 -35.57 -2.47 -4.07
N LYS A 483 -36.38 -2.06 -3.08
CA LYS A 483 -37.12 -0.80 -3.09
C LYS A 483 -37.17 -0.22 -1.68
N ASN A 484 -36.85 1.07 -1.52
CA ASN A 484 -36.82 1.76 -0.22
C ASN A 484 -36.03 0.98 0.85
N GLY A 485 -34.85 0.46 0.49
CA GLY A 485 -34.02 -0.30 1.43
C GLY A 485 -34.42 -1.76 1.66
N ILE A 486 -35.58 -2.18 1.15
CA ILE A 486 -36.15 -3.50 1.42
C ILE A 486 -35.79 -4.46 0.29
N LEU A 487 -35.09 -5.54 0.63
CA LEU A 487 -34.86 -6.69 -0.23
C LEU A 487 -35.96 -7.74 -0.03
N LYS A 488 -36.72 -8.07 -1.08
CA LYS A 488 -37.73 -9.13 -1.04
C LYS A 488 -37.06 -10.50 -1.26
N THR A 489 -36.27 -10.95 -0.30
CA THR A 489 -35.68 -12.31 -0.32
C THR A 489 -36.76 -13.36 -0.13
N PRO A 490 -36.55 -14.63 -0.55
CA PRO A 490 -37.51 -15.72 -0.32
C PRO A 490 -37.87 -15.91 1.16
N GLU A 491 -36.91 -15.67 2.07
CA GLU A 491 -37.14 -15.72 3.51
C GLU A 491 -38.09 -14.63 3.97
N ILE A 492 -37.81 -13.36 3.62
CA ILE A 492 -38.68 -12.23 3.99
C ILE A 492 -40.07 -12.42 3.37
N ASP A 493 -40.15 -12.89 2.12
CA ASP A 493 -41.43 -13.14 1.48
C ASP A 493 -42.27 -14.20 2.22
N THR A 494 -41.61 -15.27 2.67
CA THR A 494 -42.22 -16.32 3.50
C THR A 494 -42.67 -15.79 4.87
N GLN A 495 -41.85 -14.96 5.53
CA GLN A 495 -42.18 -14.34 6.80
C GLN A 495 -43.42 -13.43 6.67
N ILE A 496 -43.53 -12.68 5.57
CA ILE A 496 -44.69 -11.82 5.29
C ILE A 496 -45.95 -12.67 5.08
N GLU A 497 -45.86 -13.77 4.32
CA GLU A 497 -47.01 -14.67 4.14
C GLU A 497 -47.48 -15.28 5.47
N GLN A 498 -46.54 -15.74 6.30
CA GLN A 498 -46.85 -16.25 7.64
C GLN A 498 -47.50 -15.18 8.53
N PHE A 499 -47.00 -13.94 8.48
CA PHE A 499 -47.60 -12.81 9.19
C PHE A 499 -49.05 -12.55 8.74
N ILE A 500 -49.30 -12.54 7.44
CA ILE A 500 -50.66 -12.36 6.88
C ILE A 500 -51.59 -13.51 7.32
N ILE A 501 -51.11 -14.76 7.28
CA ILE A 501 -51.86 -15.93 7.72
C ILE A 501 -52.20 -15.80 9.21
N ALA A 502 -51.21 -15.48 10.06
CA ALA A 502 -51.40 -15.33 11.49
C ALA A 502 -52.42 -14.24 11.84
N ILE A 503 -52.45 -13.13 11.10
CA ILE A 503 -53.48 -12.09 11.26
C ILE A 503 -54.86 -12.64 10.89
N ARG A 504 -54.98 -13.32 9.75
CA ARG A 504 -56.26 -13.86 9.25
C ARG A 504 -56.83 -14.95 10.16
N THR A 505 -55.97 -15.78 10.74
CA THR A 505 -56.35 -16.85 11.68
C THR A 505 -56.43 -16.36 13.11
N LYS A 506 -55.98 -15.12 13.40
CA LYS A 506 -55.88 -14.52 14.74
C LYS A 506 -55.00 -15.36 15.67
N GLU A 507 -53.91 -15.90 15.14
CA GLU A 507 -52.98 -16.78 15.85
C GLU A 507 -52.12 -15.99 16.84
N LEU A 508 -52.61 -15.84 18.08
CA LEU A 508 -51.90 -15.10 19.13
C LEU A 508 -50.50 -15.67 19.44
N PHE A 509 -50.30 -16.98 19.25
CA PHE A 509 -49.01 -17.63 19.53
C PHE A 509 -47.89 -17.10 18.65
N TYR A 510 -48.18 -16.79 17.37
CA TYR A 510 -47.23 -16.18 16.45
C TYR A 510 -46.72 -14.81 16.96
N PHE A 511 -47.55 -14.09 17.72
CA PHE A 511 -47.25 -12.77 18.29
C PHE A 511 -46.68 -12.82 19.73
N ASN A 512 -46.26 -13.98 20.24
CA ASN A 512 -45.75 -14.11 21.62
C ASN A 512 -44.54 -13.22 21.93
N ASN A 513 -43.74 -12.85 20.92
CA ASN A 513 -42.64 -11.91 21.13
C ASN A 513 -43.12 -10.51 21.52
N LEU A 514 -44.31 -10.08 21.07
CA LEU A 514 -44.91 -8.83 21.54
C LEU A 514 -45.23 -8.89 23.04
N GLU A 515 -45.68 -10.04 23.56
CA GLU A 515 -45.97 -10.18 25.00
C GLU A 515 -44.72 -9.94 25.85
N LYS A 516 -43.56 -10.41 25.37
CA LYS A 516 -42.27 -10.27 26.05
C LYS A 516 -41.71 -8.85 25.95
N GLU A 517 -41.85 -8.22 24.79
CA GLU A 517 -41.20 -6.92 24.51
C GLU A 517 -42.08 -5.72 24.84
N ASN A 518 -43.39 -5.81 24.58
CA ASN A 518 -44.33 -4.72 24.79
C ASN A 518 -45.72 -5.29 25.15
N ILE A 519 -45.91 -5.56 26.44
CA ILE A 519 -47.13 -6.18 26.97
C ILE A 519 -48.40 -5.38 26.64
N ASP A 520 -48.31 -4.06 26.56
CA ASP A 520 -49.48 -3.21 26.27
C ASP A 520 -49.85 -3.27 24.80
N LEU A 521 -48.85 -3.32 23.91
CA LEU A 521 -49.06 -3.58 22.49
C LEU A 521 -49.69 -4.97 22.25
N TYR A 522 -49.25 -5.99 22.98
CA TYR A 522 -49.83 -7.33 22.91
C TYR A 522 -51.29 -7.38 23.39
N LYS A 523 -51.61 -6.69 24.51
CA LYS A 523 -52.99 -6.55 24.98
C LYS A 523 -53.87 -5.84 23.94
N GLU A 524 -53.37 -4.78 23.31
CA GLU A 524 -54.08 -4.07 22.25
C GLU A 524 -54.33 -4.97 21.02
N LEU A 525 -53.33 -5.76 20.60
CA LEU A 525 -53.47 -6.74 19.53
C LEU A 525 -54.55 -7.78 19.87
N LYS A 526 -54.53 -8.33 21.08
CA LYS A 526 -55.51 -9.33 21.53
C LYS A 526 -56.94 -8.79 21.49
N GLU A 527 -57.14 -7.55 21.94
CA GLU A 527 -58.45 -6.90 21.88
C GLU A 527 -58.89 -6.61 20.43
N ASN A 528 -57.95 -6.23 19.58
CA ASN A 528 -58.23 -6.07 18.14
C ASN A 528 -58.66 -7.39 17.51
N PHE A 529 -57.97 -8.50 17.79
CA PHE A 529 -58.34 -9.83 17.30
C PHE A 529 -59.72 -10.30 17.81
N ASN A 530 -60.06 -10.03 19.07
CA ASN A 530 -61.41 -10.31 19.61
C ASN A 530 -62.50 -9.59 18.80
N ASN A 531 -62.20 -8.37 18.34
CA ASN A 531 -63.10 -7.57 17.52
C ASN A 531 -63.02 -7.89 16.01
N ASN A 532 -62.29 -8.93 15.59
CA ASN A 532 -61.98 -9.27 14.19
C ASN A 532 -61.35 -8.11 13.42
N MET A 533 -60.41 -7.41 14.06
CA MET A 533 -59.76 -6.21 13.56
C MET A 533 -58.25 -6.27 13.76
N ILE A 534 -57.49 -5.46 13.03
CA ILE A 534 -56.06 -5.21 13.28
C ILE A 534 -55.70 -3.75 13.06
N ALA A 535 -54.88 -3.18 13.94
CA ALA A 535 -54.45 -1.78 13.85
C ALA A 535 -53.54 -1.56 12.63
N GLN A 536 -54.00 -0.72 11.70
CA GLN A 536 -53.27 -0.36 10.48
C GLN A 536 -51.93 0.34 10.73
N PRO A 537 -51.79 1.30 11.67
CA PRO A 537 -50.53 2.02 11.85
C PRO A 537 -49.43 1.20 12.56
N LEU A 538 -49.74 0.01 13.06
CA LEU A 538 -48.83 -0.80 13.89
C LEU A 538 -48.30 -2.05 13.16
N LEU A 539 -48.62 -2.24 11.87
CA LEU A 539 -48.33 -3.50 11.18
C LEU A 539 -46.82 -3.75 11.06
N SER A 540 -46.03 -2.73 10.70
CA SER A 540 -44.57 -2.87 10.66
C SER A 540 -43.97 -3.11 12.04
N GLU A 541 -44.48 -2.43 13.08
CA GLU A 541 -44.04 -2.63 14.46
C GLU A 541 -44.31 -4.06 14.94
N TYR A 542 -45.52 -4.58 14.69
CA TYR A 542 -45.83 -5.98 14.99
C TYR A 542 -44.90 -6.94 14.26
N PHE A 543 -44.67 -6.72 12.97
CA PHE A 543 -43.79 -7.57 12.16
C PHE A 543 -42.35 -7.57 12.69
N ASN A 544 -41.78 -6.39 12.91
CA ASN A 544 -40.41 -6.24 13.39
C ASN A 544 -40.21 -6.88 14.78
N ILE A 545 -41.17 -6.72 15.70
CA ILE A 545 -41.10 -7.33 17.04
C ILE A 545 -41.17 -8.87 16.95
N VAL A 546 -42.09 -9.40 16.12
CA VAL A 546 -42.19 -10.86 15.91
C VAL A 546 -40.86 -11.44 15.44
N HIS A 547 -40.19 -10.76 14.51
CA HIS A 547 -38.93 -11.23 13.93
C HIS A 547 -37.66 -10.76 14.67
N SER A 548 -37.81 -9.97 15.74
CA SER A 548 -36.69 -9.44 16.54
C SER A 548 -35.61 -8.73 15.69
N ASP A 549 -36.07 -8.05 14.64
CA ASP A 549 -35.24 -7.27 13.70
C ASP A 549 -36.08 -6.13 13.11
N GLU A 550 -35.45 -4.98 12.90
CA GLU A 550 -36.10 -3.83 12.28
C GLU A 550 -35.95 -3.93 10.76
N ILE A 551 -36.87 -4.66 10.15
CA ILE A 551 -36.88 -4.93 8.71
C ILE A 551 -37.58 -3.80 7.95
N PHE A 552 -38.65 -3.26 8.53
CA PHE A 552 -39.44 -2.16 7.98
C PHE A 552 -39.42 -0.97 8.92
N SER A 553 -38.61 0.04 8.62
CA SER A 553 -38.51 1.28 9.42
C SER A 553 -39.78 2.12 9.36
N ASP A 554 -40.52 2.04 8.24
CA ASP A 554 -41.78 2.76 8.06
C ASP A 554 -42.95 1.83 7.71
N ASN A 555 -44.12 2.15 8.27
CA ASN A 555 -45.33 1.36 8.04
C ASN A 555 -45.89 1.51 6.62
N SER A 556 -45.55 2.58 5.90
CA SER A 556 -46.10 2.86 4.56
C SER A 556 -45.52 1.89 3.52
N SER A 557 -44.21 1.69 3.52
CA SER A 557 -43.53 0.72 2.64
C SER A 557 -44.00 -0.70 2.91
N PHE A 558 -44.18 -1.08 4.19
CA PHE A 558 -44.71 -2.40 4.52
C PHE A 558 -46.17 -2.58 4.06
N LEU A 559 -47.00 -1.54 4.21
CA LEU A 559 -48.38 -1.55 3.72
C LEU A 559 -48.48 -1.72 2.20
N GLU A 560 -47.58 -1.14 1.40
CA GLU A 560 -47.54 -1.38 -0.05
C GLU A 560 -47.39 -2.88 -0.34
N ILE A 561 -46.47 -3.56 0.35
CA ILE A 561 -46.21 -4.99 0.17
C ILE A 561 -47.41 -5.82 0.63
N LEU A 562 -48.02 -5.48 1.77
CA LEU A 562 -49.20 -6.17 2.26
C LEU A 562 -50.40 -6.03 1.31
N LYS A 563 -50.57 -4.86 0.67
CA LYS A 563 -51.61 -4.62 -0.33
C LYS A 563 -51.42 -5.46 -1.59
N GLU A 564 -50.17 -5.73 -2.00
CA GLU A 564 -49.88 -6.62 -3.12
C GLU A 564 -50.31 -8.07 -2.83
N LYS A 565 -50.11 -8.53 -1.58
CA LYS A 565 -50.34 -9.94 -1.18
C LYS A 565 -51.74 -10.26 -0.67
N ALA A 566 -52.48 -9.29 -0.13
CA ALA A 566 -53.74 -9.57 0.54
C ALA A 566 -54.80 -8.47 0.39
N GLU A 567 -55.96 -8.85 -0.17
CA GLU A 567 -57.11 -7.95 -0.43
C GLU A 567 -57.59 -7.17 0.80
N MET A 568 -57.52 -7.73 2.00
CA MET A 568 -57.97 -7.06 3.22
C MET A 568 -57.23 -5.73 3.49
N PHE A 569 -55.97 -5.61 3.04
CA PHE A 569 -55.16 -4.40 3.24
C PHE A 569 -55.38 -3.34 2.15
N LYS A 570 -56.06 -3.68 1.04
CA LYS A 570 -56.43 -2.72 -0.02
C LYS A 570 -57.58 -1.81 0.37
N GLN A 571 -58.33 -2.17 1.40
CA GLN A 571 -59.42 -1.35 1.93
C GLN A 571 -58.87 -0.08 2.60
N THR A 572 -59.65 1.01 2.61
CA THR A 572 -59.29 2.19 3.42
C THR A 572 -60.04 2.11 4.75
N PRO A 573 -59.34 1.98 5.89
CA PRO A 573 -59.99 1.96 7.20
C PRO A 573 -60.80 3.23 7.46
N ASP A 574 -62.04 3.07 7.91
CA ASP A 574 -62.92 4.18 8.26
C ASP A 574 -62.66 4.70 9.70
N ASP A 575 -63.19 5.89 10.02
CA ASP A 575 -63.04 6.44 11.37
C ASP A 575 -63.86 5.68 12.42
N LYS A 576 -64.88 4.93 12.00
CA LYS A 576 -65.70 4.09 12.89
C LYS A 576 -64.93 2.87 13.39
N SER A 577 -63.91 2.44 12.66
CA SER A 577 -63.02 1.34 13.02
C SER A 577 -62.01 1.74 14.10
N LYS A 578 -61.91 3.02 14.48
CA LYS A 578 -60.87 3.49 15.41
C LYS A 578 -60.96 2.84 16.79
N TYR A 579 -59.80 2.50 17.35
CA TYR A 579 -59.61 2.12 18.74
C TYR A 579 -58.26 2.65 19.21
N ASN A 580 -58.21 3.22 20.42
CA ASN A 580 -57.03 3.95 20.93
C ASN A 580 -56.48 4.98 19.92
N GLY A 581 -57.38 5.68 19.21
CA GLY A 581 -57.02 6.67 18.18
C GLY A 581 -56.50 6.09 16.85
N LYS A 582 -56.28 4.77 16.76
CA LYS A 582 -55.69 4.09 15.60
C LYS A 582 -56.78 3.47 14.73
N LYS A 583 -56.70 3.69 13.42
CA LYS A 583 -57.61 3.05 12.45
C LYS A 583 -57.30 1.56 12.32
N ARG A 584 -58.33 0.74 12.05
CA ARG A 584 -58.18 -0.72 12.01
C ARG A 584 -58.73 -1.34 10.72
N TYR A 585 -58.04 -2.33 10.20
CA TYR A 585 -58.55 -3.20 9.14
C TYR A 585 -59.49 -4.24 9.71
N LYS A 586 -60.57 -4.53 8.99
CA LYS A 586 -61.43 -5.68 9.27
C LYS A 586 -60.75 -6.95 8.78
N ILE A 587 -60.65 -7.95 9.65
CA ILE A 587 -60.11 -9.26 9.30
C ILE A 587 -61.23 -10.06 8.63
N SER A 588 -61.08 -10.32 7.33
CA SER A 588 -61.91 -11.29 6.62
C SER A 588 -61.42 -12.69 6.96
N ASN A 589 -62.27 -13.51 7.59
CA ASN A 589 -61.94 -14.90 7.85
C ASN A 589 -61.63 -15.62 6.53
N ILE A 590 -60.59 -16.47 6.53
CA ILE A 590 -60.46 -17.49 5.50
C ILE A 590 -61.71 -18.36 5.62
N ASN A 591 -62.59 -18.37 4.61
CA ASN A 591 -63.66 -19.36 4.54
C ASN A 591 -63.00 -20.73 4.71
N LYS A 592 -63.35 -21.45 5.77
CA LYS A 592 -62.97 -22.87 6.01
C LYS A 592 -63.49 -23.84 4.92
N TYR A 593 -64.01 -23.31 3.81
CA TYR A 593 -64.51 -24.03 2.65
C TYR A 593 -63.91 -23.41 1.38
N ARG A 594 -62.65 -23.71 1.10
CA ARG A 594 -62.21 -23.84 -0.30
C ARG A 594 -62.53 -25.29 -0.67
N LYS A 595 -63.46 -25.49 -1.61
CA LYS A 595 -63.76 -26.82 -2.16
C LYS A 595 -62.47 -27.41 -2.74
N PRO A 596 -62.20 -28.71 -2.53
CA PRO A 596 -61.11 -29.42 -3.18
C PRO A 596 -61.49 -29.78 -4.62
N GLU A 597 -61.65 -28.79 -5.48
CA GLU A 597 -61.89 -28.99 -6.92
C GLU A 597 -61.18 -27.85 -7.67
N GLU A 598 -59.85 -27.81 -7.61
CA GLU A 598 -58.97 -27.09 -8.56
C GLU A 598 -57.50 -27.45 -8.25
N ILE A 599 -57.21 -28.74 -8.07
CA ILE A 599 -55.88 -29.33 -8.25
C ILE A 599 -56.09 -30.67 -8.96
N SER A 600 -56.42 -30.60 -10.23
CA SER A 600 -56.25 -31.69 -11.17
C SER A 600 -55.90 -31.04 -12.50
N ASP A 601 -54.61 -30.84 -12.72
CA ASP A 601 -53.96 -30.89 -14.03
C ASP A 601 -52.48 -30.56 -13.80
N PHE A 602 -51.74 -31.56 -13.33
CA PHE A 602 -50.36 -31.85 -13.71
C PHE A 602 -50.11 -33.30 -13.28
N SER A 603 -50.75 -34.23 -14.01
CA SER A 603 -50.24 -35.59 -14.09
C SER A 603 -48.95 -35.54 -14.88
N SER A 604 -47.91 -36.10 -14.26
CA SER A 604 -46.88 -36.96 -14.88
C SER A 604 -46.86 -36.97 -16.41
N ASP A 605 -45.76 -36.52 -16.99
CA ASP A 605 -45.02 -37.33 -17.95
C ASP A 605 -43.54 -36.91 -17.95
N ASP A 606 -42.71 -37.91 -18.20
CA ASP A 606 -41.28 -37.87 -18.54
C ASP A 606 -40.25 -37.94 -17.39
N ASP A 607 -40.12 -39.17 -16.88
CA ASP A 607 -38.81 -39.85 -16.84
C ASP A 607 -38.00 -39.54 -18.11
N PHE A 608 -36.76 -39.02 -17.99
CA PHE A 608 -35.59 -39.59 -18.69
C PHE A 608 -34.25 -38.92 -18.34
N PHE A 609 -33.29 -39.80 -18.00
CA PHE A 609 -31.83 -39.70 -18.01
C PHE A 609 -31.07 -38.97 -16.89
N LEU A 610 -30.64 -39.82 -15.93
CA LEU A 610 -29.25 -39.87 -15.44
C LEU A 610 -28.24 -39.94 -16.59
N ASN A 611 -27.27 -39.03 -16.58
CA ASN A 611 -25.83 -39.30 -16.69
C ASN A 611 -25.03 -38.11 -16.14
#